data_AF-A0A9D7DG69-F1
#
_entry.id   AF-A0A9D7DG69-F1
#
_cell.length_a   1.000
_cell.length_b   1.000
_cell.length_c   1.000
_cell.angle_alpha   90.00
_cell.angle_beta   90.00
_cell.angle_gamma   90.00
#
_symmetry.space_group_name_H-M   'P 1'
#
loop_
_entity.id
_entity.type
_entity.pdbx_description
1 polymer ?
#
loop_
_entity_poly.entity_id
_entity_poly.type
_entity_poly.pdbx_seq_one_letter_code
_entity_poly.pdbx_strand_id
1 'polypeptide(L)'
;MNGAIIGFSSAFLHGSTLDAHYVGLDHEHNERHAVYQRMLVDHLVCGIQHKASSIIFGRTAEQAKSNLGAVPEDMYFLVRHRNAMANKLIGPLLRSVQPAEFELRNPFKRVTA
;
A
#
# COMPACT_ATOMS: atom_id res chain seq x y z
N MET A 1 25.42 -6.27 -10.61
CA MET A 1 24.34 -7.19 -10.99
C MET A 1 24.38 -7.35 -12.50
N ASN A 2 24.39 -8.59 -13.01
CA ASN A 2 24.63 -8.90 -14.42
C ASN A 2 23.39 -8.68 -15.31
N GLY A 3 22.69 -7.55 -15.14
CA GLY A 3 21.45 -7.25 -15.88
C GLY A 3 20.22 -8.09 -15.47
N ALA A 4 20.31 -8.84 -14.38
CA ALA A 4 19.19 -9.65 -13.88
C ALA A 4 18.06 -8.76 -13.35
N ILE A 5 16.82 -9.05 -13.78
CA ILE A 5 15.61 -8.38 -13.29
C ILE A 5 15.25 -8.98 -11.92
N ILE A 6 15.31 -8.14 -10.88
CA ILE A 6 15.00 -8.53 -9.49
C ILE A 6 13.63 -8.03 -9.02
N GLY A 7 12.86 -7.42 -9.92
CA GLY A 7 11.50 -6.99 -9.64
C GLY A 7 10.89 -6.15 -10.75
N PHE A 8 9.59 -5.94 -10.64
CA PHE A 8 8.78 -5.11 -11.51
C PHE A 8 7.69 -4.39 -10.69
N SER A 9 7.22 -3.27 -11.22
CA SER A 9 6.04 -2.58 -10.70
C SER A 9 5.19 -2.06 -11.85
N SER A 10 3.91 -1.88 -11.57
CA SER A 10 2.93 -1.29 -12.49
C SER A 10 2.03 -0.32 -11.73
N ALA A 11 1.49 0.65 -12.45
CA ALA A 11 0.51 1.58 -11.93
C ALA A 11 -0.44 2.03 -13.03
N PHE A 12 -1.64 2.43 -12.62
CA PHE A 12 -2.61 3.08 -13.49
C PHE A 12 -2.71 4.55 -13.15
N LEU A 13 -2.78 5.39 -14.18
CA LEU A 13 -3.18 6.78 -14.02
C LEU A 13 -4.65 6.90 -14.40
N HIS A 14 -5.49 7.22 -13.41
CA HIS A 14 -6.92 7.43 -13.60
C HIS A 14 -7.28 8.86 -13.17
N GLY A 15 -7.60 9.71 -14.15
CA GLY A 15 -7.80 11.14 -13.88
C GLY A 15 -6.54 11.76 -13.27
N SER A 16 -6.67 12.33 -12.07
CA SER A 16 -5.56 12.90 -11.31
C SER A 16 -5.03 11.96 -10.21
N THR A 17 -5.36 10.68 -10.24
CA THR A 17 -4.92 9.69 -9.24
C THR A 17 -4.03 8.63 -9.87
N LEU A 18 -2.88 8.39 -9.26
CA LEU A 18 -2.02 7.25 -9.58
C LEU A 18 -2.35 6.08 -8.64
N ASP A 19 -2.72 4.93 -9.18
CA ASP A 19 -3.01 3.71 -8.43
C ASP A 19 -1.88 2.69 -8.62
N ALA A 20 -1.14 2.40 -7.54
CA ALA A 20 -0.11 1.38 -7.55
C ALA A 20 -0.77 0.00 -7.59
N HIS A 21 -0.53 -0.74 -8.67
CA HIS A 21 -1.33 -1.92 -8.99
C HIS A 21 -0.64 -3.22 -8.57
N TYR A 22 0.30 -3.71 -9.38
CA TYR A 22 1.07 -4.92 -9.07
C TYR A 22 2.54 -4.62 -8.92
N VAL A 23 3.14 -5.23 -7.91
CA VAL A 23 4.57 -5.33 -7.72
C VAL A 23 4.95 -6.80 -7.56
N GLY A 24 6.08 -7.18 -8.15
CA GLY A 24 6.71 -8.47 -7.90
C GLY A 24 8.20 -8.23 -7.71
N LEU A 25 8.82 -8.88 -6.74
CA LEU A 25 10.20 -8.64 -6.40
C LEU A 25 10.85 -9.90 -5.80
N ASP A 26 12.16 -10.00 -6.01
CA ASP A 26 13.00 -10.99 -5.36
C ASP A 26 13.28 -10.57 -3.92
N HIS A 27 12.79 -11.36 -2.97
CA HIS A 27 12.89 -11.06 -1.54
C HIS A 27 14.32 -11.11 -1.00
N GLU A 28 15.19 -11.97 -1.54
CA GLU A 28 16.58 -12.08 -1.10
C GLU A 28 17.35 -10.79 -1.43
N HIS A 29 17.04 -10.22 -2.59
CA HIS A 29 17.61 -8.95 -3.03
C HIS A 29 16.92 -7.74 -2.39
N ASN A 30 15.65 -7.85 -2.04
CA ASN A 30 14.91 -6.78 -1.37
C ASN A 30 15.52 -6.37 -0.04
N GLU A 31 15.90 -7.34 0.80
CA GLU A 31 16.50 -7.06 2.11
C GLU A 31 17.84 -6.33 1.99
N ARG A 32 18.64 -6.68 0.97
CA ARG A 32 19.97 -6.10 0.75
C ARG A 32 19.92 -4.74 0.06
N HIS A 33 18.92 -4.50 -0.79
CA HIS A 33 18.89 -3.34 -1.69
C HIS A 33 17.66 -2.45 -1.54
N ALA A 34 16.79 -2.73 -0.57
CA ALA A 34 15.55 -1.98 -0.31
C ALA A 34 14.68 -1.83 -1.57
N VAL A 35 14.58 -2.90 -2.38
CA VAL A 35 13.92 -2.89 -3.71
C VAL A 35 12.46 -2.41 -3.62
N TYR A 36 11.70 -2.89 -2.64
CA TYR A 36 10.32 -2.49 -2.42
C TYR A 36 10.19 -1.01 -2.07
N GLN A 37 11.06 -0.50 -1.18
CA GLN A 37 11.08 0.92 -0.83
C GLN A 37 11.39 1.78 -2.06
N ARG A 38 12.31 1.31 -2.91
CA ARG A 38 12.60 1.97 -4.18
C ARG A 38 11.38 1.99 -5.11
N MET A 39 10.65 0.88 -5.23
CA MET A 39 9.42 0.85 -6.03
C MET A 39 8.38 1.88 -5.56
N LEU A 40 8.18 2.02 -4.24
CA LEU A 40 7.28 3.04 -3.69
C LEU A 40 7.72 4.46 -4.06
N VAL A 41 9.02 4.74 -4.05
CA VAL A 41 9.56 6.04 -4.49
C VAL A 41 9.36 6.23 -6.00
N ASP A 42 9.52 5.19 -6.81
CA ASP A 42 9.30 5.26 -8.25
C ASP A 42 7.83 5.58 -8.57
N HIS A 43 6.87 5.02 -7.83
CA HIS A 43 5.45 5.42 -7.91
C HIS A 43 5.25 6.90 -7.53
N LEU A 44 5.90 7.38 -6.47
CA LEU A 44 5.85 8.79 -6.07
C LEU A 44 6.36 9.72 -7.18
N VAL A 45 7.52 9.40 -7.76
CA VAL A 45 8.12 10.15 -8.87
C VAL A 45 7.20 10.12 -10.10
N CYS A 46 6.62 8.96 -10.42
CA CYS A 46 5.65 8.83 -11.51
C CYS A 46 4.42 9.73 -11.29
N GLY A 47 3.88 9.78 -10.07
CA GLY A 47 2.77 10.66 -9.72
C GLY A 47 3.10 12.13 -9.90
N ILE A 48 4.28 12.56 -9.45
CA ILE A 48 4.76 13.94 -9.61
C ILE A 48 4.89 14.29 -11.11
N GLN A 49 5.50 13.41 -11.91
CA GLN A 49 5.70 13.62 -13.34
C GLN A 49 4.37 13.80 -14.10
N HIS A 50 3.35 13.03 -13.71
CA HIS A 50 2.02 13.11 -14.29
C HIS A 50 1.10 14.14 -13.62
N LYS A 51 1.63 14.93 -12.67
CA LYS A 51 0.86 15.92 -11.89
C LYS A 51 -0.37 15.31 -11.22
N ALA A 52 -0.26 14.06 -10.77
CA ALA A 52 -1.29 13.40 -9.99
C ALA A 52 -1.48 14.16 -8.66
N SER A 53 -2.73 14.39 -8.28
CA SER A 53 -3.11 14.98 -7.00
C SER A 53 -3.02 13.99 -5.83
N SER A 54 -3.06 12.69 -6.13
CA SER A 54 -3.00 11.63 -5.12
C SER A 54 -2.37 10.35 -5.65
N ILE A 55 -1.84 9.54 -4.73
CA ILE A 55 -1.30 8.21 -5.01
C ILE A 55 -1.93 7.21 -4.05
N ILE A 56 -2.51 6.15 -4.61
CA ILE A 56 -3.02 5.01 -3.86
C ILE A 56 -1.92 3.95 -3.86
N PHE A 57 -1.22 3.77 -2.73
CA PHE A 57 -0.14 2.79 -2.61
C PHE A 57 -0.64 1.35 -2.35
N GLY A 58 -1.95 1.15 -2.21
CA GLY A 58 -2.57 -0.15 -1.89
C GLY A 58 -2.70 -0.43 -0.39
N ARG A 59 -3.05 -1.67 -0.05
CA ARG A 59 -3.66 -2.03 1.26
C ARG A 59 -2.72 -2.50 2.37
N THR A 60 -1.48 -2.88 2.08
CA THR A 60 -0.54 -3.49 3.05
C THR A 60 0.73 -2.66 3.22
N ALA A 61 1.60 -2.99 4.19
CA ALA A 61 2.89 -2.32 4.39
C ALA A 61 2.75 -0.81 4.66
N GLU A 62 1.81 -0.49 5.53
CA GLU A 62 1.37 0.83 5.96
C GLU A 62 2.55 1.65 6.51
N GLN A 63 3.37 1.05 7.38
CA GLN A 63 4.57 1.71 7.92
C GLN A 63 5.54 2.14 6.82
N ALA A 64 5.82 1.28 5.84
CA ALA A 64 6.74 1.61 4.74
C ALA A 64 6.21 2.76 3.88
N LYS A 65 4.89 2.81 3.66
CA LYS A 65 4.22 3.86 2.90
C LYS A 65 4.19 5.18 3.65
N SER A 66 3.98 5.13 4.97
CA SER A 66 3.98 6.32 5.82
C SER A 66 5.33 7.05 5.84
N ASN A 67 6.44 6.33 5.63
CA ASN A 67 7.76 6.95 5.44
C ASN A 67 7.83 7.91 4.23
N LEU A 68 6.91 7.79 3.27
CA LEU A 68 6.80 8.69 2.11
C LEU A 68 5.73 9.77 2.30
N GLY A 69 5.10 9.82 3.48
CA GLY A 69 4.03 10.76 3.80
C GLY A 69 2.63 10.24 3.46
N ALA A 70 2.49 8.94 3.12
CA ALA A 70 1.18 8.35 2.94
C ALA A 70 0.42 8.28 4.29
N VAL A 71 -0.85 8.64 4.25
CA VAL A 71 -1.75 8.57 5.39
C VAL A 71 -2.68 7.36 5.18
N PRO A 72 -2.87 6.50 6.20
CA PRO A 72 -3.81 5.38 6.09
C PRO A 72 -5.24 5.90 5.98
N GLU A 73 -6.03 5.25 5.12
CA GLU A 73 -7.45 5.50 4.94
C GLU A 73 -8.23 4.22 5.29
N ASP A 74 -9.24 4.35 6.14
CA ASP A 74 -10.02 3.20 6.61
C ASP A 74 -10.86 2.59 5.48
N MET A 75 -10.73 1.28 5.30
CA MET A 75 -11.53 0.52 4.35
C MET A 75 -12.63 -0.27 5.05
N TYR A 76 -13.87 -0.09 4.60
CA TYR A 76 -15.02 -0.81 5.13
C TYR A 76 -15.36 -2.03 4.27
N PHE A 77 -15.56 -3.18 4.94
CA PHE A 77 -15.98 -4.40 4.29
C PHE A 77 -17.43 -4.74 4.67
N LEU A 78 -18.31 -4.80 3.66
CA LEU A 78 -19.70 -5.21 3.83
C LEU A 78 -19.86 -6.66 3.38
N VAL A 79 -20.28 -7.53 4.30
CA VAL A 79 -20.62 -8.92 3.99
C VAL A 79 -22.06 -9.20 4.36
N ARG A 80 -22.79 -9.79 3.41
CA ARG A 80 -24.15 -10.27 3.64
C ARG A 80 -24.33 -11.60 2.94
N HIS A 81 -24.71 -12.62 3.70
CA HIS A 81 -25.08 -13.91 3.14
C HIS A 81 -26.59 -14.03 2.99
N ARG A 82 -27.04 -14.70 1.92
CA ARG A 82 -28.47 -14.87 1.63
C ARG A 82 -29.19 -15.74 2.68
N ASN A 83 -28.54 -16.82 3.12
CA ASN A 83 -29.05 -17.69 4.19
C ASN A 83 -28.84 -17.03 5.56
N ALA A 84 -29.91 -16.91 6.35
CA ALA A 84 -29.91 -16.23 7.65
C ALA A 84 -28.98 -16.88 8.69
N MET A 85 -28.89 -18.21 8.71
CA MET A 85 -28.02 -18.94 9.64
C MET A 85 -26.55 -18.66 9.32
N ALA A 86 -26.14 -18.79 8.06
CA ALA A 86 -24.79 -18.46 7.64
C ALA A 86 -24.46 -16.97 7.86
N ASN A 87 -25.42 -16.07 7.62
CA ASN A 87 -25.23 -14.63 7.88
C ASN A 87 -24.95 -14.33 9.36
N LYS A 88 -25.56 -15.10 10.28
CA LYS A 88 -25.31 -14.98 11.72
C LYS A 88 -23.91 -15.49 12.12
N LEU A 89 -23.36 -16.47 11.39
CA LEU A 89 -22.04 -17.06 11.66
C LEU A 89 -20.87 -16.24 11.09
N ILE A 90 -21.11 -15.43 10.05
CA ILE A 90 -20.05 -14.62 9.41
C ILE A 90 -19.53 -13.52 10.34
N GLY A 91 -20.39 -12.90 11.14
CA GLY A 91 -20.00 -11.79 12.03
C GLY A 91 -18.82 -12.14 12.97
N PRO A 92 -18.91 -13.24 13.74
CA PRO A 92 -17.80 -13.72 14.56
C PRO A 92 -16.52 -14.03 13.77
N LEU A 93 -16.64 -14.68 12.60
CA LEU A 93 -15.50 -15.01 11.74
C LEU A 93 -14.76 -13.74 11.29
N LEU A 94 -15.47 -12.73 10.82
CA LEU A 94 -14.86 -11.48 10.38
C LEU A 94 -14.14 -10.76 11.53
N ARG A 95 -14.70 -10.78 12.75
CA ARG A 95 -14.05 -10.18 13.93
C ARG A 95 -12.74 -10.86 14.33
N SER A 96 -12.52 -12.12 13.94
CA SER A 96 -11.24 -12.80 14.19
C SER A 96 -10.11 -12.38 13.24
N VAL A 97 -10.44 -11.76 12.10
CA VAL A 97 -9.43 -11.25 11.16
C VAL A 97 -9.14 -9.81 11.53
N GLN A 98 -8.11 -9.60 12.33
CA GLN A 98 -7.62 -8.28 12.68
C GLN A 98 -6.47 -7.88 11.74
N PRO A 99 -6.42 -6.61 11.28
CA PRO A 99 -5.26 -6.11 10.57
C PRO A 99 -4.03 -6.15 11.49
N ALA A 100 -2.84 -6.28 10.89
CA ALA A 100 -1.60 -6.19 11.64
C ALA A 100 -1.44 -4.78 12.21
N GLU A 101 -0.97 -4.68 13.45
CA GLU A 101 -0.55 -3.39 14.00
C GLU A 101 0.64 -2.84 13.19
N PHE A 102 0.66 -1.52 12.98
CA PHE A 102 1.76 -0.85 12.31
C PHE A 102 2.07 0.48 12.97
N GLU A 103 3.33 0.91 12.87
CA GLU A 103 3.76 2.23 13.33
C GLU A 103 3.50 3.27 12.22
N LEU A 104 2.73 4.32 12.52
CA LEU A 104 2.56 5.44 11.60
C LEU A 104 3.75 6.41 11.73
N ARG A 105 4.50 6.60 10.64
CA ARG A 105 5.66 7.50 10.60
C ARG A 105 5.34 8.78 9.84
N ASN A 106 5.91 9.88 10.30
CA ASN A 106 5.80 11.19 9.65
C ASN A 106 7.20 11.64 9.18
N PRO A 107 7.45 11.72 7.85
CA PRO A 107 8.76 12.11 7.33
C PRO A 107 9.00 13.62 7.33
N PHE A 108 7.98 14.42 7.64
CA PHE A 108 8.09 15.87 7.64
C PHE A 108 8.63 16.38 8.97
N LYS A 109 9.52 17.38 8.91
CA LYS A 109 10.03 18.05 10.11
C LYS A 109 8.85 18.66 10.88
N ARG A 110 8.88 18.57 12.21
CA ARG A 110 7.95 19.32 13.05
C ARG A 110 8.20 20.81 12.83
N VAL A 111 7.19 21.52 12.35
CA VAL A 111 7.21 22.98 12.30
C VAL A 111 6.94 23.45 13.72
N THR A 112 7.99 23.80 14.46
CA THR A 112 7.85 24.61 15.68
C THR A 112 7.48 26.02 15.26
N ALA A 113 6.30 26.48 15.70
CA ALA A 113 5.89 27.88 15.62
C ALA A 113 6.70 28.74 16.60
#